data_AF-A0A409W579-F1
#
_entry.id   AF-A0A409W579-F1
#
_cell.length_a   1.000
_cell.length_b   1.000
_cell.length_c   1.000
_cell.angle_alpha   90.00
_cell.angle_beta   90.00
_cell.angle_gamma   90.00
#
_symmetry.space_group_name_H-M   'P 1'
#
loop_
_entity.id
_entity.type
_entity.pdbx_description
1 polymer ?
#
loop_
_entity_poly.entity_id
_entity_poly.type
_entity_poly.pdbx_seq_one_letter_code
_entity_poly.pdbx_strand_id
1 'polypeptide(L)'
;MALAMPELPVEIWAAIFQQLVAIDDTPSCRTTLLLVSRSWFQTAIAVHQLWTHIEVTLAPTTTTNRVLFYLFHCAALPLSVCITILEPSAPAIPNIMHLFAAHLYRIRLLKLRVSSHEVAEKALELIGAHRPAPILEVLSIDVEALPQGESSYWEPYRTTFSSAPRLSHLTIPVFPLPTKESSQLVHCSSLTHLTIGEIPYQGIYGTGAVLQLLCAFINLESFTFKPIDIYCYFDAPDFPIINCARLLSIDIALPGIGLDILTKINAPSLTSVRLDTRREDSLGWEENVLPGGISDALRLLSRRSPLVRDVELRGTFFRRPEEDYRWLLAEAFPQLQVVKLVGTDITDDVLAGISRTSSQLTVFSLQSCIDITQAGVSRFLNSVESTVQLVIEDCPNASSLPPLSRQY
;
A
#
# COMPACT_ATOMS: atom_id res chain seq x y z
N MET A 1 -27.70 -33.11 24.25
CA MET A 1 -26.99 -32.79 25.50
C MET A 1 -26.28 -31.47 25.31
N ALA A 2 -26.84 -30.36 25.82
CA ALA A 2 -26.12 -29.10 25.90
C ALA A 2 -25.09 -29.24 27.03
N LEU A 3 -23.80 -29.19 26.71
CA LEU A 3 -22.75 -29.05 27.72
C LEU A 3 -23.00 -27.71 28.42
N ALA A 4 -23.41 -27.76 29.68
CA ALA A 4 -23.51 -26.57 30.51
C ALA A 4 -22.09 -26.00 30.64
N MET A 5 -21.80 -24.91 29.91
CA MET A 5 -20.58 -24.17 30.17
C MET A 5 -20.63 -23.66 31.61
N PRO A 6 -19.52 -23.80 32.38
CA PRO A 6 -19.47 -23.26 33.73
C PRO A 6 -19.79 -21.76 33.70
N GLU A 7 -20.56 -21.29 34.67
CA GLU A 7 -20.86 -19.86 34.84
C GLU A 7 -19.56 -19.12 35.20
N LEU A 8 -18.85 -18.65 34.18
CA LEU A 8 -17.70 -17.79 34.39
C LEU A 8 -18.17 -16.38 34.81
N PRO A 9 -17.44 -15.70 35.71
CA PRO A 9 -17.64 -14.28 36.02
C PRO A 9 -17.65 -13.40 34.75
N VAL A 10 -18.41 -12.31 34.79
CA VAL A 10 -18.58 -11.37 33.67
C VAL A 10 -17.24 -10.78 33.24
N GLU A 11 -16.31 -10.57 34.17
CA GLU A 11 -14.97 -10.05 33.93
C GLU A 11 -14.13 -11.03 33.10
N ILE A 12 -14.29 -12.34 33.33
CA ILE A 12 -13.60 -13.37 32.57
C ILE A 12 -14.18 -13.44 31.15
N TRP A 13 -15.51 -13.40 31.01
CA TRP A 13 -16.13 -13.31 29.68
C TRP A 13 -15.71 -12.06 28.92
N ALA A 14 -15.65 -10.91 29.58
CA ALA A 14 -15.18 -9.66 28.98
C ALA A 14 -13.75 -9.77 28.47
N ALA A 15 -12.84 -10.35 29.27
CA ALA A 15 -11.46 -10.60 28.86
C ALA A 15 -11.38 -11.57 27.67
N ILE A 16 -12.18 -12.65 27.69
CA ILE A 16 -12.27 -13.61 26.57
C ILE A 16 -12.73 -12.90 25.29
N PHE A 17 -13.77 -12.06 25.36
CA PHE A 17 -14.27 -11.35 24.18
C PHE A 17 -13.24 -10.35 23.63
N GLN A 18 -12.48 -9.67 24.49
CA GLN A 18 -11.40 -8.79 24.06
C GLN A 18 -10.29 -9.56 23.33
N GLN A 19 -9.89 -10.73 23.86
CA GLN A 19 -8.90 -11.59 23.19
C GLN A 19 -9.44 -12.15 21.87
N LEU A 20 -10.72 -12.51 21.83
CA LEU A 20 -11.37 -13.00 20.61
C LEU A 20 -11.31 -11.93 19.50
N VAL A 21 -11.62 -10.67 19.81
CA VAL A 21 -11.53 -9.56 18.83
C VAL A 21 -10.09 -9.23 18.46
N ALA A 22 -9.13 -9.42 19.37
CA ALA A 22 -7.72 -9.27 19.04
C ALA A 22 -7.23 -10.33 18.03
N ILE A 23 -7.86 -11.51 18.01
CA ILE A 23 -7.55 -12.61 17.09
C ILE A 23 -8.37 -12.49 15.79
N ASP A 24 -9.66 -12.16 15.90
CA ASP A 24 -10.63 -12.08 14.82
C ASP A 24 -11.54 -10.85 15.00
N ASP A 25 -11.19 -9.76 14.32
CA ASP A 25 -11.93 -8.48 14.34
C ASP A 25 -13.08 -8.44 13.31
N THR A 26 -13.56 -9.59 12.81
CA THR A 26 -14.62 -9.59 11.80
C THR A 26 -15.98 -9.17 12.40
N PRO A 27 -16.88 -8.55 11.60
CA PRO A 27 -18.23 -8.23 12.06
C PRO A 27 -19.06 -9.47 12.42
N SER A 28 -18.76 -10.61 11.78
CA SER A 28 -19.40 -11.90 12.03
C SER A 28 -19.13 -12.40 13.44
N CYS A 29 -17.88 -12.31 13.90
CA CYS A 29 -17.45 -12.66 15.25
C CYS A 29 -18.30 -11.95 16.33
N ARG A 30 -18.44 -10.62 16.23
CA ARG A 30 -19.26 -9.80 17.13
C ARG A 30 -20.75 -10.18 17.12
N THR A 31 -21.29 -10.40 15.92
CA THR A 31 -22.71 -10.75 15.77
C THR A 31 -23.00 -12.10 16.41
N THR A 32 -22.10 -13.06 16.27
CA THR A 32 -22.19 -14.37 16.94
C THR A 32 -22.24 -14.21 18.46
N LEU A 33 -21.37 -13.38 19.06
CA LEU A 33 -21.37 -13.14 20.51
C LEU A 33 -22.74 -12.67 21.03
N LEU A 34 -23.42 -11.80 20.28
CA LEU A 34 -24.74 -11.28 20.64
C LEU A 34 -25.85 -12.34 20.56
N LEU A 35 -25.65 -13.41 19.81
CA LEU A 35 -26.67 -14.44 19.55
C LEU A 35 -26.53 -15.69 20.43
N VAL A 36 -25.41 -15.87 21.15
CA VAL A 36 -25.16 -17.08 21.95
C VAL A 36 -26.11 -17.20 23.14
N SER A 37 -26.18 -16.17 23.99
CA SER A 37 -27.06 -16.16 25.17
C SER A 37 -27.33 -14.73 25.63
N ARG A 38 -28.35 -14.54 26.48
CA ARG A 38 -28.64 -13.23 27.08
C ARG A 38 -27.48 -12.71 27.94
N SER A 39 -26.78 -13.58 28.66
CA SER A 39 -25.62 -13.22 29.47
C SER A 39 -24.45 -12.77 28.60
N TRP A 40 -24.21 -13.46 27.49
CA TRP A 40 -23.17 -13.07 26.52
C TRP A 40 -23.50 -11.76 25.84
N PHE A 41 -24.77 -11.57 25.44
CA PHE A 41 -25.24 -10.30 24.91
C PHE A 41 -24.95 -9.14 25.87
N GLN A 42 -25.37 -9.27 27.14
CA GLN A 42 -25.16 -8.26 28.18
C GLN A 42 -23.68 -7.99 28.44
N THR A 43 -22.86 -9.04 28.46
CA THR A 43 -21.42 -8.91 28.67
C THR A 43 -20.77 -8.22 27.46
N ALA A 44 -21.10 -8.63 26.24
CA ALA A 44 -20.54 -8.06 25.03
C ALA A 44 -20.88 -6.57 24.89
N ILE A 45 -22.13 -6.15 25.14
CA ILE A 45 -22.50 -4.73 25.06
C ILE A 45 -21.81 -3.85 26.13
N ALA A 46 -21.35 -4.45 27.24
CA ALA A 46 -20.61 -3.76 28.28
C ALA A 46 -19.11 -3.60 27.95
N VAL A 47 -18.56 -4.41 27.04
CA VAL A 47 -17.17 -4.30 26.60
C VAL A 47 -17.05 -3.32 25.44
N HIS A 48 -16.86 -2.04 25.76
CA HIS A 48 -16.83 -0.95 24.78
C HIS A 48 -15.81 -1.13 23.65
N GLN A 49 -14.66 -1.76 23.93
CA GLN A 49 -13.61 -2.01 22.93
C GLN A 49 -14.09 -2.94 21.81
N LEU A 50 -15.09 -3.80 22.06
CA LEU A 50 -15.63 -4.65 21.00
C LEU A 50 -16.28 -3.82 19.90
N TRP A 51 -16.74 -2.60 20.19
CA TRP A 51 -17.56 -1.82 19.27
C TRP A 51 -16.80 -0.66 18.59
N THR A 52 -15.48 -0.56 18.77
CA THR A 52 -14.67 0.52 18.21
C THR A 52 -14.36 0.37 16.72
N HIS A 53 -14.47 -0.84 16.16
CA HIS A 53 -14.36 -1.08 14.73
C HIS A 53 -15.77 -1.18 14.12
N ILE A 54 -16.07 -0.27 13.19
CA ILE A 54 -17.37 -0.17 12.53
C ILE A 54 -17.17 -0.40 11.04
N GLU A 55 -17.67 -1.54 10.55
CA GLU A 55 -17.70 -1.85 9.12
C GLU A 55 -19.13 -1.72 8.59
N VAL A 56 -19.29 -0.92 7.54
CA VAL A 56 -20.60 -0.63 6.94
C VAL A 56 -20.53 -0.80 5.44
N THR A 57 -21.27 -1.78 4.92
CA THR A 57 -21.56 -1.90 3.50
C THR A 57 -22.90 -1.23 3.20
N LEU A 58 -22.89 -0.18 2.37
CA LEU A 58 -24.07 0.56 1.96
C LEU A 58 -24.67 -0.08 0.71
N ALA A 59 -25.80 -0.75 0.93
CA ALA A 59 -26.70 -1.31 -0.06
C ALA A 59 -28.10 -0.70 0.14
N PRO A 60 -29.07 -0.90 -0.79
CA PRO A 60 -30.42 -0.35 -0.66
C PRO A 60 -31.15 -0.72 0.63
N THR A 61 -30.82 -1.87 1.22
CA THR A 61 -31.42 -2.39 2.45
C THR A 61 -30.68 -1.96 3.72
N THR A 62 -29.57 -1.22 3.61
CA THR A 62 -28.76 -0.85 4.77
C THR A 62 -29.53 0.11 5.67
N THR A 63 -29.65 -0.26 6.95
CA THR A 63 -30.31 0.56 7.97
C THR A 63 -29.29 1.29 8.83
N THR A 64 -29.66 2.48 9.32
CA THR A 64 -28.84 3.27 10.26
C THR A 64 -28.74 2.64 11.64
N ASN A 65 -29.68 1.75 11.99
CA ASN A 65 -29.79 1.14 13.32
C ASN A 65 -28.52 0.39 13.74
N ARG A 66 -27.88 -0.31 12.81
CA ARG A 66 -26.63 -1.02 13.10
C ARG A 66 -25.50 -0.07 13.45
N VAL A 67 -25.36 1.02 12.71
CA VAL A 67 -24.33 2.04 12.97
C VAL A 67 -24.58 2.72 14.31
N LEU A 68 -25.84 3.09 14.58
CA LEU A 68 -26.26 3.67 15.86
C LEU A 68 -25.97 2.72 17.04
N PHE A 69 -26.23 1.43 16.89
CA PHE A 69 -25.90 0.41 17.90
C PHE A 69 -24.40 0.43 18.24
N TYR A 70 -23.53 0.40 17.23
CA TYR A 70 -22.07 0.43 17.46
C TYR A 70 -21.64 1.75 18.10
N LEU A 71 -22.11 2.89 17.59
CA LEU A 71 -21.81 4.23 18.11
C LEU A 71 -22.26 4.40 19.56
N PHE A 72 -23.40 3.82 19.94
CA PHE A 72 -23.90 3.84 21.31
C PHE A 72 -23.02 3.00 22.25
N HIS A 73 -22.60 1.80 21.82
CA HIS A 73 -21.86 0.87 22.67
C HIS A 73 -20.35 1.09 22.74
N CYS A 74 -19.75 1.90 21.86
CA CYS A 74 -18.31 2.22 21.90
C CYS A 74 -17.95 3.39 22.84
N ALA A 75 -18.93 3.96 23.56
CA ALA A 75 -18.73 5.08 24.50
C ALA A 75 -17.94 6.25 23.90
N ALA A 76 -16.84 6.70 24.52
CA ALA A 76 -15.99 7.79 24.01
C ALA A 76 -14.67 7.30 23.39
N LEU A 77 -14.54 6.00 23.11
CA LEU A 77 -13.29 5.41 22.63
C LEU A 77 -12.97 5.82 21.17
N PRO A 78 -11.69 5.84 20.75
CA PRO A 78 -11.33 6.04 19.35
C PRO A 78 -11.99 5.02 18.42
N LEU A 79 -12.43 5.47 17.25
CA LEU A 79 -13.14 4.68 16.25
C LEU A 79 -12.25 4.34 15.06
N SER A 80 -12.44 3.12 14.54
CA SER A 80 -11.96 2.68 13.24
C SER A 80 -13.18 2.42 12.36
N VAL A 81 -13.33 3.21 11.30
CA VAL A 81 -14.52 3.21 10.45
C VAL A 81 -14.14 2.77 9.05
N CYS A 82 -14.77 1.69 8.58
CA CYS A 82 -14.63 1.16 7.23
C CYS A 82 -16.00 1.25 6.54
N ILE A 83 -16.07 2.03 5.46
CA ILE A 83 -17.30 2.28 4.70
C ILE A 83 -17.08 1.72 3.29
N THR A 84 -17.97 0.84 2.85
CA THR A 84 -18.02 0.34 1.47
C THR A 84 -19.32 0.77 0.83
N ILE A 85 -19.26 1.59 -0.22
CA ILE A 85 -20.43 2.09 -0.95
C ILE A 85 -20.51 1.38 -2.30
N LEU A 86 -21.34 0.34 -2.36
CA LEU A 86 -21.54 -0.46 -3.58
C LEU A 86 -22.53 0.21 -4.54
N GLU A 87 -23.54 0.89 -3.99
CA GLU A 87 -24.59 1.53 -4.77
C GLU A 87 -24.70 3.03 -4.45
N PRO A 88 -24.33 3.93 -5.39
CA PRO A 88 -24.35 5.38 -5.20
C PRO A 88 -25.71 5.97 -4.81
N SER A 89 -26.79 5.30 -5.22
CA SER A 89 -28.17 5.70 -5.01
C SER A 89 -28.75 5.24 -3.67
N ALA A 90 -27.98 4.55 -2.82
CA ALA A 90 -28.48 4.04 -1.55
C ALA A 90 -28.96 5.19 -0.65
N PRO A 91 -30.25 5.23 -0.24
CA PRO A 91 -30.84 6.36 0.49
C PRO A 91 -30.24 6.53 1.89
N ALA A 92 -29.57 5.51 2.42
CA ALA A 92 -28.92 5.53 3.72
C ALA A 92 -27.59 6.30 3.73
N ILE A 93 -26.98 6.59 2.56
CA ILE A 93 -25.65 7.23 2.48
C ILE A 93 -25.61 8.55 3.27
N PRO A 94 -26.49 9.55 3.04
CA PRO A 94 -26.37 10.82 3.73
C PRO A 94 -26.52 10.69 5.24
N ASN A 95 -27.48 9.87 5.69
CA ASN A 95 -27.74 9.65 7.10
C ASN A 95 -26.53 9.02 7.80
N ILE A 96 -25.91 8.00 7.19
CA ILE A 96 -24.75 7.32 7.77
C ILE A 96 -23.52 8.22 7.75
N MET A 97 -23.28 8.96 6.65
CA MET A 97 -22.18 9.93 6.60
C MET A 97 -22.32 11.01 7.68
N HIS A 98 -23.53 11.56 7.89
CA HIS A 98 -23.78 12.54 8.94
C HIS A 98 -23.60 11.98 10.35
N LEU A 99 -23.94 10.71 10.59
CA LEU A 99 -23.64 10.03 11.85
C LEU A 99 -22.13 9.99 12.11
N PHE A 100 -21.33 9.58 11.13
CA PHE A 100 -19.87 9.60 11.27
C PHE A 100 -19.31 11.02 11.41
N ALA A 101 -19.88 11.98 10.69
CA ALA A 101 -19.51 13.39 10.80
C ALA A 101 -19.71 13.95 12.22
N ALA A 102 -20.71 13.45 12.96
CA ALA A 102 -20.94 13.82 14.36
C ALA A 102 -19.92 13.19 15.34
N HIS A 103 -19.26 12.11 14.92
CA HIS A 103 -18.24 11.40 15.71
C HIS A 103 -16.81 11.60 15.19
N LEU A 104 -16.60 12.50 14.22
CA LEU A 104 -15.30 12.71 13.57
C LEU A 104 -14.16 13.03 14.56
N TYR A 105 -14.46 13.72 15.67
CA TYR A 105 -13.48 14.06 16.71
C TYR A 105 -12.79 12.85 17.37
N ARG A 106 -13.40 11.67 17.25
CA ARG A 106 -12.90 10.41 17.79
C ARG A 106 -12.64 9.35 16.72
N ILE A 107 -12.74 9.69 15.42
CA ILE A 107 -12.37 8.78 14.35
C ILE A 107 -10.84 8.83 14.18
N ARG A 108 -10.19 7.70 14.45
CA ARG A 108 -8.74 7.52 14.29
C ARG A 108 -8.38 6.95 12.93
N LEU A 109 -9.21 6.06 12.40
CA LEU A 109 -9.04 5.45 11.08
C LEU A 109 -10.35 5.59 10.30
N LEU A 110 -10.26 6.13 9.09
CA LEU A 110 -11.35 6.22 8.13
C LEU A 110 -10.91 5.57 6.82
N LYS A 111 -11.53 4.44 6.48
CA LYS A 111 -11.41 3.78 5.19
C LYS A 111 -12.71 3.90 4.42
N LEU A 112 -12.62 4.35 3.18
CA LEU A 112 -13.73 4.54 2.29
C LEU A 112 -13.44 3.79 0.99
N ARG A 113 -14.21 2.75 0.70
CA ARG A 113 -14.20 2.02 -0.57
C ARG A 113 -15.48 2.36 -1.33
N VAL A 114 -15.37 2.83 -2.56
CA VAL A 114 -16.50 3.27 -3.36
C VAL A 114 -16.39 2.80 -4.81
N SER A 115 -17.53 2.77 -5.50
CA SER A 115 -17.56 2.41 -6.92
C SER A 115 -16.97 3.49 -7.83
N SER A 116 -17.10 4.79 -7.50
CA SER A 116 -16.63 5.89 -8.36
C SER A 116 -16.14 7.11 -7.57
N HIS A 117 -15.44 8.00 -8.27
CA HIS A 117 -14.89 9.22 -7.70
C HIS A 117 -15.94 10.16 -7.12
N GLU A 118 -17.04 10.37 -7.84
CA GLU A 118 -18.14 11.25 -7.44
C GLU A 118 -18.76 10.80 -6.11
N VAL A 119 -18.77 9.49 -5.87
CA VAL A 119 -19.26 8.90 -4.61
C VAL A 119 -18.29 9.15 -3.47
N ALA A 120 -16.98 8.96 -3.70
CA ALA A 120 -15.96 9.28 -2.69
C ALA A 120 -16.04 10.75 -2.29
N GLU A 121 -16.14 11.64 -3.28
CA GLU A 121 -16.28 13.09 -3.10
C GLU A 121 -17.45 13.47 -2.22
N LYS A 122 -18.66 13.03 -2.61
CA LYS A 122 -19.88 13.31 -1.85
C LYS A 122 -19.82 12.75 -0.44
N ALA A 123 -19.26 11.56 -0.26
CA ALA A 123 -19.12 10.95 1.05
C ALA A 123 -18.16 11.75 1.95
N LEU A 124 -17.00 12.15 1.43
CA LEU A 124 -16.01 12.96 2.16
C LEU A 124 -16.54 14.35 2.49
N GLU A 125 -17.28 14.98 1.58
CA GLU A 125 -17.95 16.25 1.84
C GLU A 125 -18.92 16.12 3.02
N LEU A 126 -19.78 15.10 3.01
CA LEU A 126 -20.77 14.86 4.07
C LEU A 126 -20.13 14.53 5.43
N ILE A 127 -18.98 13.83 5.44
CA ILE A 127 -18.26 13.48 6.67
C ILE A 127 -17.45 14.67 7.20
N GLY A 128 -16.66 15.30 6.34
CA GLY A 128 -15.49 16.07 6.71
C GLY A 128 -15.49 17.54 6.33
N ALA A 129 -16.43 18.01 5.49
CA ALA A 129 -16.41 19.38 4.98
C ALA A 129 -16.36 20.41 6.13
N HIS A 130 -15.25 21.15 6.19
CA HIS A 130 -14.96 22.19 7.19
C HIS A 130 -14.91 21.72 8.66
N ARG A 131 -14.84 20.41 8.91
CA ARG A 131 -14.81 19.85 10.27
C ARG A 131 -13.40 19.39 10.65
N PRO A 132 -12.95 19.59 11.90
CA PRO A 132 -11.67 19.07 12.33
C PRO A 132 -11.76 17.55 12.59
N ALA A 133 -10.70 16.84 12.25
CA ALA A 133 -10.48 15.42 12.54
C ALA A 133 -9.22 15.27 13.42
N PRO A 134 -9.27 15.73 14.69
CA PRO A 134 -8.09 15.95 15.54
C PRO A 134 -7.27 14.68 15.83
N ILE A 135 -7.90 13.51 15.84
CA ILE A 135 -7.24 12.23 16.12
C ILE A 135 -7.13 11.31 14.91
N LEU A 136 -7.50 11.78 13.72
CA LEU A 136 -7.39 10.98 12.50
C LEU A 136 -5.93 10.70 12.19
N GLU A 137 -5.56 9.42 12.21
CA GLU A 137 -4.22 8.90 11.93
C GLU A 137 -4.13 8.31 10.52
N VAL A 138 -5.21 7.67 10.07
CA VAL A 138 -5.28 6.95 8.79
C VAL A 138 -6.51 7.40 8.00
N LEU A 139 -6.28 7.91 6.79
CA LEU A 139 -7.32 8.14 5.78
C LEU A 139 -7.02 7.29 4.56
N SER A 140 -7.96 6.43 4.17
CA SER A 140 -7.83 5.61 2.96
C SER A 140 -9.06 5.76 2.09
N ILE A 141 -8.85 6.10 0.83
CA ILE A 141 -9.90 6.25 -0.17
C ILE A 141 -9.54 5.32 -1.33
N ASP A 142 -10.36 4.29 -1.51
CA ASP A 142 -10.24 3.25 -2.53
C ASP A 142 -11.43 3.39 -3.49
N VAL A 143 -11.16 3.49 -4.79
CA VAL A 143 -12.21 3.70 -5.80
C VAL A 143 -12.07 2.58 -6.84
N GLU A 144 -13.14 1.82 -7.07
CA GLU A 144 -13.08 0.60 -7.88
C GLU A 144 -13.13 0.87 -9.40
N ALA A 145 -13.92 1.85 -9.85
CA ALA A 145 -14.10 2.13 -11.27
C ALA A 145 -13.33 3.36 -11.75
N LEU A 146 -12.95 3.32 -13.03
CA LEU A 146 -12.46 4.47 -13.76
C LEU A 146 -13.50 5.59 -13.80
N PRO A 147 -13.09 6.87 -13.67
CA PRO A 147 -13.98 7.98 -13.93
C PRO A 147 -14.48 7.88 -15.37
N GLN A 148 -15.80 7.80 -15.55
CA GLN A 148 -16.43 7.82 -16.86
C GLN A 148 -16.59 9.28 -17.32
N GLY A 149 -15.50 9.90 -17.78
CA GLY A 149 -15.54 11.23 -18.40
C GLY A 149 -14.34 12.13 -18.10
N GLU A 150 -14.30 13.29 -18.76
CA GLU A 150 -13.41 14.41 -18.43
C GLU A 150 -13.81 15.00 -17.07
N SER A 151 -13.41 14.32 -15.99
CA SER A 151 -13.73 14.74 -14.64
C SER A 151 -13.08 16.10 -14.32
N SER A 152 -13.94 17.02 -13.91
CA SER A 152 -13.63 18.34 -13.39
C SER A 152 -12.77 18.26 -12.13
N TYR A 153 -11.92 19.28 -11.95
CA TYR A 153 -11.07 19.51 -10.77
C TYR A 153 -11.66 19.03 -9.44
N TRP A 154 -10.84 18.32 -8.66
CA TRP A 154 -11.22 17.84 -7.32
C TRP A 154 -11.40 18.99 -6.34
N GLU A 155 -12.62 19.50 -6.19
CA GLU A 155 -12.95 20.47 -5.15
C GLU A 155 -13.01 19.89 -3.73
N PRO A 156 -13.46 18.64 -3.49
CA PRO A 156 -13.72 18.16 -2.12
C PRO A 156 -12.49 18.10 -1.23
N TYR A 157 -11.29 17.95 -1.79
CA TYR A 157 -10.05 18.01 -1.01
C TYR A 157 -9.77 19.39 -0.39
N ARG A 158 -10.39 20.45 -0.92
CA ARG A 158 -10.27 21.81 -0.38
C ARG A 158 -10.97 21.91 0.96
N THR A 159 -12.08 21.22 1.11
CA THR A 159 -12.97 21.35 2.27
C THR A 159 -12.90 20.14 3.20
N THR A 160 -12.40 18.99 2.72
CA THR A 160 -12.27 17.76 3.51
C THR A 160 -11.25 17.95 4.63
N PHE A 161 -11.78 17.94 5.86
CA PHE A 161 -11.07 18.13 7.11
C PHE A 161 -10.36 19.48 7.23
N SER A 162 -10.91 20.37 8.06
CA SER A 162 -10.27 21.67 8.33
C SER A 162 -8.95 21.54 9.10
N SER A 163 -8.75 20.43 9.80
CA SER A 163 -7.50 20.10 10.49
C SER A 163 -7.42 18.60 10.79
N ALA A 164 -6.29 17.96 10.46
CA ALA A 164 -6.00 16.57 10.81
C ALA A 164 -4.54 16.43 11.26
N PRO A 165 -4.18 16.94 12.46
CA PRO A 165 -2.78 17.10 12.88
C PRO A 165 -2.08 15.76 13.15
N ARG A 166 -2.82 14.67 13.31
CA ARG A 166 -2.28 13.32 13.54
C ARG A 166 -2.22 12.44 12.29
N LEU A 167 -2.66 12.97 11.13
CA LEU A 167 -2.74 12.20 9.91
C LEU A 167 -1.34 11.77 9.46
N SER A 168 -1.05 10.49 9.63
CA SER A 168 0.26 9.90 9.33
C SER A 168 0.21 9.04 8.08
N HIS A 169 -0.94 8.44 7.77
CA HIS A 169 -1.14 7.56 6.63
C HIS A 169 -2.26 8.07 5.74
N LEU A 170 -1.94 8.28 4.46
CA LEU A 170 -2.87 8.73 3.44
C LEU A 170 -2.83 7.76 2.26
N THR A 171 -3.96 7.13 1.96
CA THR A 171 -4.17 6.38 0.72
C THR A 171 -5.21 7.10 -0.10
N ILE A 172 -4.85 7.48 -1.32
CA ILE A 172 -5.72 8.21 -2.26
C ILE A 172 -5.71 7.52 -3.62
N PRO A 173 -6.78 7.68 -4.41
CA PRO A 173 -6.75 7.25 -5.79
C PRO A 173 -5.75 8.06 -6.62
N VAL A 174 -5.37 7.52 -7.78
CA VAL A 174 -4.39 8.12 -8.70
C VAL A 174 -4.88 9.39 -9.39
N PHE A 175 -6.18 9.56 -9.55
CA PHE A 175 -6.76 10.72 -10.21
C PHE A 175 -8.15 11.02 -9.66
N PRO A 176 -8.54 12.30 -9.52
CA PRO A 176 -7.65 13.45 -9.48
C PRO A 176 -6.76 13.41 -8.22
N LEU A 177 -5.60 14.07 -8.24
CA LEU A 177 -4.71 14.20 -7.08
C LEU A 177 -4.91 15.56 -6.42
N PRO A 178 -4.78 15.66 -5.08
CA PRO A 178 -4.80 16.97 -4.44
C PRO A 178 -3.56 17.75 -4.85
N THR A 179 -3.74 19.05 -5.08
CA THR A 179 -2.64 19.99 -5.29
C THR A 179 -2.44 20.80 -4.02
N LYS A 180 -1.29 21.47 -3.92
CA LYS A 180 -1.00 22.38 -2.80
C LYS A 180 -2.04 23.48 -2.65
N GLU A 181 -2.65 23.91 -3.76
CA GLU A 181 -3.69 24.95 -3.77
C GLU A 181 -5.08 24.38 -3.49
N SER A 182 -5.28 23.07 -3.72
CA SER A 182 -6.59 22.44 -3.62
C SER A 182 -6.80 21.63 -2.35
N SER A 183 -5.85 21.52 -1.41
CA SER A 183 -6.09 20.70 -0.23
C SER A 183 -5.34 21.09 1.04
N GLN A 184 -6.09 21.15 2.14
CA GLN A 184 -5.51 21.26 3.48
C GLN A 184 -4.74 19.98 3.90
N LEU A 185 -5.08 18.83 3.31
CA LEU A 185 -4.38 17.55 3.58
C LEU A 185 -2.92 17.59 3.13
N VAL A 186 -2.59 18.43 2.13
CA VAL A 186 -1.23 18.61 1.63
C VAL A 186 -0.34 19.37 2.61
N HIS A 187 -0.94 20.03 3.61
CA HIS A 187 -0.22 20.75 4.67
C HIS A 187 -0.02 19.93 5.95
N CYS A 188 -0.41 18.65 5.97
CA CYS A 188 -0.22 17.76 7.12
C CYS A 188 1.27 17.40 7.29
N SER A 189 1.95 18.11 8.19
CA SER A 189 3.36 17.84 8.53
C SER A 189 3.59 16.50 9.23
N SER A 190 2.55 15.87 9.76
CA SER A 190 2.60 14.54 10.38
C SER A 190 2.56 13.38 9.38
N LEU A 191 2.34 13.65 8.10
CA LEU A 191 2.24 12.61 7.10
C LEU A 191 3.59 11.93 6.88
N THR A 192 3.61 10.61 7.10
CA THR A 192 4.79 9.74 6.95
C THR A 192 4.58 8.67 5.88
N HIS A 193 3.33 8.32 5.55
CA HIS A 193 3.00 7.29 4.59
C HIS A 193 2.01 7.82 3.56
N LEU A 194 2.39 7.72 2.27
CA LEU A 194 1.53 8.08 1.14
C LEU A 194 1.41 6.87 0.21
N THR A 195 0.18 6.47 -0.07
CA THR A 195 -0.14 5.47 -1.09
C THR A 195 -1.05 6.10 -2.14
N ILE A 196 -0.67 5.98 -3.39
CA ILE A 196 -1.46 6.37 -4.55
C ILE A 196 -1.81 5.09 -5.32
N GLY A 197 -3.10 4.74 -5.29
CA GLY A 197 -3.60 3.37 -5.53
C GLY A 197 -3.74 2.90 -6.99
N GLU A 198 -4.28 1.69 -7.10
CA GLU A 198 -4.40 0.79 -8.26
C GLU A 198 -5.64 1.04 -9.11
N ILE A 199 -5.85 2.28 -9.54
CA ILE A 199 -6.92 2.58 -10.50
C ILE A 199 -6.26 2.79 -11.85
N PRO A 200 -6.91 2.39 -12.94
CA PRO A 200 -6.37 2.69 -14.23
C PRO A 200 -6.19 4.19 -14.45
N TYR A 201 -5.04 4.56 -14.98
CA TYR A 201 -4.67 5.95 -15.15
C TYR A 201 -4.70 6.28 -16.63
N GLN A 202 -5.64 7.12 -17.07
CA GLN A 202 -5.84 7.44 -18.50
C GLN A 202 -5.39 8.86 -18.89
N GLY A 203 -4.65 9.58 -18.05
CA GLY A 203 -4.38 11.01 -18.26
C GLY A 203 -2.90 11.39 -18.35
N ILE A 204 -2.55 12.39 -19.15
CA ILE A 204 -1.21 13.01 -19.17
C ILE A 204 -0.96 13.88 -17.90
N TYR A 205 -1.99 14.14 -17.09
CA TYR A 205 -2.06 15.29 -16.18
C TYR A 205 -1.67 15.06 -14.70
N GLY A 206 -1.04 13.94 -14.36
CA GLY A 206 -0.94 13.52 -12.94
C GLY A 206 0.46 13.55 -12.36
N THR A 207 1.50 13.33 -13.16
CA THR A 207 2.88 13.24 -12.63
C THR A 207 3.29 14.52 -11.94
N GLY A 208 2.98 15.69 -12.52
CA GLY A 208 3.24 16.98 -11.89
C GLY A 208 2.57 17.10 -10.52
N ALA A 209 1.35 16.58 -10.36
CA ALA A 209 0.65 16.57 -9.08
C ALA A 209 1.30 15.57 -8.08
N VAL A 210 1.70 14.38 -8.52
CA VAL A 210 2.45 13.43 -7.67
C VAL A 210 3.74 14.05 -7.16
N LEU A 211 4.51 14.68 -8.06
CA LEU A 211 5.76 15.36 -7.71
C LEU A 211 5.52 16.56 -6.78
N GLN A 212 4.44 17.32 -6.98
CA GLN A 212 4.05 18.39 -6.05
C GLN A 212 3.68 17.85 -4.66
N LEU A 213 3.01 16.69 -4.57
CA LEU A 213 2.70 16.04 -3.30
C LEU A 213 3.98 15.60 -2.59
N LEU A 214 4.91 14.95 -3.31
CA LEU A 214 6.21 14.57 -2.75
C LEU A 214 7.01 15.79 -2.24
N CYS A 215 6.95 16.92 -2.95
CA CYS A 215 7.52 18.18 -2.48
C CYS A 215 6.87 18.72 -1.20
N ALA A 216 5.55 18.51 -1.03
CA ALA A 216 4.81 19.01 0.11
C ALA A 216 5.03 18.16 1.37
N PHE A 217 5.20 16.85 1.22
CA PHE A 217 5.33 15.91 2.34
C PHE A 217 6.79 15.73 2.78
N ILE A 218 7.33 16.74 3.46
CA ILE A 218 8.73 16.78 3.90
C ILE A 218 9.11 15.67 4.90
N ASN A 219 8.12 15.07 5.58
CA ASN A 219 8.31 14.02 6.58
C ASN A 219 7.96 12.62 6.07
N LEU A 220 7.81 12.47 4.75
CA LEU A 220 7.46 11.19 4.15
C LEU A 220 8.56 10.15 4.37
N GLU A 221 8.18 9.01 4.95
CA GLU A 221 9.03 7.85 5.25
C GLU A 221 8.73 6.68 4.31
N SER A 222 7.47 6.53 3.87
CA SER A 222 7.07 5.51 2.89
C SER A 222 6.23 6.09 1.76
N PHE A 223 6.56 5.72 0.53
CA PHE A 223 5.82 6.11 -0.66
C PHE A 223 5.48 4.91 -1.53
N THR A 224 4.19 4.72 -1.79
CA THR A 224 3.68 3.68 -2.69
C THR A 224 2.93 4.33 -3.85
N PHE A 225 3.29 3.94 -5.07
CA PHE A 225 2.68 4.44 -6.30
C PHE A 225 2.41 3.27 -7.24
N LYS A 226 1.14 2.83 -7.31
CA LYS A 226 0.74 1.62 -8.03
C LYS A 226 -0.36 1.88 -9.05
N PRO A 227 -0.25 2.85 -9.96
CA PRO A 227 -1.29 3.05 -10.96
C PRO A 227 -1.38 1.85 -11.91
N ILE A 228 -2.59 1.55 -12.37
CA ILE A 228 -2.84 0.63 -13.49
C ILE A 228 -2.75 1.46 -14.79
N ASP A 229 -1.59 2.04 -15.06
CA ASP A 229 -1.40 2.85 -16.27
C ASP A 229 -1.05 1.96 -17.46
N ILE A 230 -1.58 2.32 -18.63
CA ILE A 230 -1.34 1.62 -19.89
C ILE A 230 -0.48 2.48 -20.83
N TYR A 231 -0.38 3.82 -20.67
CA TYR A 231 0.24 4.68 -21.71
C TYR A 231 0.88 6.02 -21.29
N CYS A 232 0.94 6.42 -20.01
CA CYS A 232 1.36 7.80 -19.69
C CYS A 232 2.88 7.91 -19.45
N TYR A 233 3.58 8.53 -20.41
CA TYR A 233 4.93 9.06 -20.22
C TYR A 233 4.86 10.51 -19.79
N PHE A 234 5.76 10.91 -18.89
CA PHE A 234 5.92 12.29 -18.53
C PHE A 234 6.88 13.01 -19.47
N ASP A 235 6.45 14.17 -19.97
CA ASP A 235 7.33 15.15 -20.59
C ASP A 235 7.36 16.42 -19.71
N ALA A 236 7.96 16.32 -18.52
CA ALA A 236 8.40 17.53 -17.80
C ALA A 236 9.87 17.39 -17.35
N PRO A 237 10.82 17.45 -18.31
CA PRO A 237 12.24 17.49 -18.02
C PRO A 237 12.60 18.62 -17.03
N ASP A 238 11.82 19.69 -17.01
CA ASP A 238 12.06 20.89 -16.20
C ASP A 238 11.63 20.78 -14.73
N PHE A 239 10.95 19.69 -14.31
CA PHE A 239 10.60 19.57 -12.89
C PHE A 239 11.87 19.41 -12.03
N PRO A 240 12.02 20.19 -10.94
CA PRO A 240 13.23 20.14 -10.10
C PRO A 240 13.40 18.80 -9.39
N ILE A 241 14.64 18.48 -9.00
CA ILE A 241 14.90 17.33 -8.13
C ILE A 241 14.27 17.59 -6.76
N ILE A 242 13.50 16.62 -6.27
CA ILE A 242 12.80 16.64 -4.98
C ILE A 242 13.70 15.98 -3.95
N ASN A 243 14.00 16.69 -2.86
CA ASN A 243 14.77 16.13 -1.76
C ASN A 243 13.86 15.44 -0.74
N CYS A 244 13.81 14.12 -0.75
CA CYS A 244 13.03 13.28 0.15
C CYS A 244 13.95 12.69 1.24
N ALA A 245 14.53 13.54 2.09
CA ALA A 245 15.60 13.16 3.02
C ALA A 245 15.18 12.11 4.07
N ARG A 246 13.89 11.98 4.36
CA ARG A 246 13.34 11.03 5.34
C ARG A 246 12.75 9.76 4.71
N LEU A 247 12.71 9.67 3.39
CA LEU A 247 12.10 8.55 2.70
C LEU A 247 12.94 7.28 2.90
N LEU A 248 12.35 6.27 3.53
CA LEU A 248 12.96 4.99 3.90
C LEU A 248 12.55 3.88 2.93
N SER A 249 11.31 3.91 2.45
CA SER A 249 10.78 2.89 1.54
C SER A 249 10.05 3.49 0.33
N ILE A 250 10.29 2.90 -0.84
CA ILE A 250 9.49 3.15 -2.04
C ILE A 250 8.95 1.84 -2.62
N ASP A 251 7.70 1.87 -3.06
CA ASP A 251 7.06 0.78 -3.81
C ASP A 251 6.35 1.34 -5.04
N ILE A 252 6.99 1.24 -6.21
CA ILE A 252 6.60 1.95 -7.43
C ILE A 252 6.26 0.96 -8.54
N ALA A 253 5.17 1.19 -9.25
CA ALA A 253 4.87 0.49 -10.50
C ALA A 253 5.59 1.16 -11.67
N LEU A 254 6.14 0.34 -12.56
CA LEU A 254 6.91 0.72 -13.75
C LEU A 254 6.34 -0.01 -14.98
N PRO A 255 6.70 0.38 -16.22
CA PRO A 255 7.34 1.64 -16.61
C PRO A 255 6.35 2.82 -16.49
N GLY A 256 6.65 3.95 -17.16
CA GLY A 256 5.82 5.15 -17.18
C GLY A 256 6.17 6.11 -16.04
N ILE A 257 5.15 6.75 -15.46
CA ILE A 257 5.26 7.78 -14.41
C ILE A 257 6.16 7.36 -13.25
N GLY A 258 6.14 6.07 -12.87
CA GLY A 258 7.00 5.57 -11.81
C GLY A 258 8.49 5.79 -12.09
N LEU A 259 8.93 5.68 -13.35
CA LEU A 259 10.32 5.94 -13.71
C LEU A 259 10.63 7.43 -13.60
N ASP A 260 9.71 8.28 -14.03
CA ASP A 260 9.86 9.73 -13.95
C ASP A 260 10.00 10.17 -12.48
N ILE A 261 9.19 9.61 -11.59
CA ILE A 261 9.33 9.83 -10.14
C ILE A 261 10.74 9.45 -9.68
N LEU A 262 11.24 8.26 -10.03
CA LEU A 262 12.59 7.82 -9.66
C LEU A 262 13.68 8.78 -10.16
N THR A 263 13.53 9.34 -11.36
CA THR A 263 14.50 10.32 -11.88
C THR A 263 14.48 11.66 -11.16
N LYS A 264 13.36 12.01 -10.52
CA LYS A 264 13.16 13.29 -9.85
C LYS A 264 13.36 13.24 -8.34
N ILE A 265 13.41 12.08 -7.70
CA ILE A 265 13.65 11.99 -6.26
C ILE A 265 15.14 11.89 -5.90
N ASN A 266 15.52 12.55 -4.80
CA ASN A 266 16.77 12.36 -4.08
C ASN A 266 16.46 11.92 -2.66
N ALA A 267 16.66 10.63 -2.37
CA ALA A 267 16.29 10.00 -1.10
C ALA A 267 17.51 9.35 -0.43
N PRO A 268 18.39 10.13 0.22
CA PRO A 268 19.64 9.61 0.79
C PRO A 268 19.45 8.59 1.91
N SER A 269 18.30 8.61 2.59
CA SER A 269 17.95 7.69 3.69
C SER A 269 17.20 6.44 3.24
N LEU A 270 17.02 6.24 1.93
CA LEU A 270 16.24 5.14 1.39
C LEU A 270 16.92 3.81 1.68
N THR A 271 16.19 2.89 2.31
CA THR A 271 16.67 1.54 2.69
C THR A 271 15.98 0.44 1.90
N SER A 272 14.74 0.64 1.46
CA SER A 272 13.94 -0.38 0.77
C SER A 272 13.38 0.15 -0.55
N VAL A 273 13.58 -0.63 -1.62
CA VAL A 273 13.13 -0.30 -2.97
C VAL A 273 12.37 -1.48 -3.55
N ARG A 274 11.11 -1.28 -3.91
CA ARG A 274 10.32 -2.25 -4.67
C ARG A 274 9.86 -1.64 -5.99
N LEU A 275 10.22 -2.29 -7.09
CA LEU A 275 9.87 -1.90 -8.45
C LEU A 275 9.05 -3.03 -9.08
N ASP A 276 7.83 -2.72 -9.52
CA ASP A 276 6.93 -3.71 -10.13
C ASP A 276 6.60 -3.31 -11.57
N THR A 277 7.13 -4.05 -12.54
CA THR A 277 6.85 -3.87 -13.96
C THR A 277 5.75 -4.80 -14.48
N ARG A 278 5.11 -5.61 -13.61
CA ARG A 278 4.02 -6.48 -14.03
C ARG A 278 2.77 -5.65 -14.32
N ARG A 279 2.13 -5.94 -15.45
CA ARG A 279 0.84 -5.38 -15.87
C ARG A 279 -0.09 -6.53 -16.21
N GLU A 280 -1.36 -6.42 -15.79
CA GLU A 280 -2.38 -7.44 -16.10
C GLU A 280 -2.66 -7.54 -17.60
N ASP A 281 -2.53 -6.41 -18.32
CA ASP A 281 -2.68 -6.34 -19.77
C ASP A 281 -1.31 -6.35 -20.45
N SER A 282 -0.82 -7.54 -20.78
CA SER A 282 0.44 -7.82 -21.48
C SER A 282 0.42 -7.39 -22.96
N LEU A 283 -0.25 -6.29 -23.31
CA LEU A 283 -0.21 -5.71 -24.64
C LEU A 283 1.19 -5.12 -24.85
N GLY A 284 2.06 -5.96 -25.41
CA GLY A 284 3.48 -5.76 -25.71
C GLY A 284 3.95 -4.31 -25.65
N TRP A 285 4.57 -3.96 -24.52
CA TRP A 285 5.38 -2.74 -24.47
C TRP A 285 6.60 -3.00 -25.34
N GLU A 286 6.70 -2.30 -26.46
CA GLU A 286 7.92 -2.27 -27.23
C GLU A 286 9.04 -1.72 -26.33
N GLU A 287 10.14 -2.46 -26.18
CA GLU A 287 11.29 -2.15 -25.30
C GLU A 287 11.94 -0.77 -25.52
N ASN A 288 11.44 0.01 -26.46
CA ASN A 288 12.00 1.25 -26.95
C ASN A 288 11.63 2.49 -26.13
N VAL A 289 10.73 2.41 -25.16
CA VAL A 289 10.06 3.65 -24.75
C VAL A 289 10.85 4.57 -23.82
N LEU A 290 12.00 4.15 -23.31
CA LEU A 290 13.01 5.07 -22.80
C LEU A 290 14.41 4.67 -23.26
N PRO A 291 15.25 5.59 -23.75
CA PRO A 291 16.61 5.27 -24.20
C PRO A 291 17.47 4.58 -23.12
N GLY A 292 17.12 4.74 -21.83
CA GLY A 292 17.86 4.20 -20.68
C GLY A 292 17.23 3.03 -19.91
N GLY A 293 15.91 2.82 -20.02
CA GLY A 293 15.18 1.77 -19.31
C GLY A 293 15.28 1.83 -17.77
N ILE A 294 14.87 0.73 -17.12
CA ILE A 294 14.91 0.58 -15.65
C ILE A 294 16.35 0.60 -15.10
N SER A 295 17.34 0.15 -15.88
CA SER A 295 18.74 0.10 -15.48
C SER A 295 19.29 1.49 -15.16
N ASP A 296 18.92 2.50 -15.96
CA ASP A 296 19.36 3.88 -15.73
C ASP A 296 18.70 4.51 -14.49
N ALA A 297 17.43 4.20 -14.24
CA ALA A 297 16.76 4.63 -13.02
C ALA A 297 17.40 4.00 -11.78
N LEU A 298 17.73 2.70 -11.82
CA LEU A 298 18.47 2.04 -10.74
C LEU A 298 19.86 2.64 -10.54
N ARG A 299 20.60 2.91 -11.63
CA ARG A 299 21.91 3.58 -11.55
C ARG A 299 21.80 4.97 -10.93
N LEU A 300 20.79 5.74 -11.30
CA LEU A 300 20.57 7.05 -10.69
C LEU A 300 20.20 6.93 -9.20
N LEU A 301 19.32 5.98 -8.87
CA LEU A 301 18.90 5.70 -7.49
C LEU A 301 20.09 5.28 -6.63
N SER A 302 20.95 4.39 -7.13
CA SER A 302 22.16 3.95 -6.43
C SER A 302 23.08 5.08 -5.99
N ARG A 303 23.22 6.11 -6.83
CA ARG A 303 24.04 7.29 -6.53
C ARG A 303 23.39 8.20 -5.49
N ARG A 304 22.06 8.28 -5.47
CA ARG A 304 21.28 9.15 -4.58
C ARG A 304 20.90 8.49 -3.26
N SER A 305 20.92 7.16 -3.22
CA SER A 305 20.40 6.34 -2.14
C SER A 305 21.38 5.21 -1.80
N PRO A 306 22.59 5.53 -1.30
CA PRO A 306 23.65 4.54 -1.02
C PRO A 306 23.34 3.61 0.16
N LEU A 307 22.30 3.90 0.93
CA LEU A 307 21.87 3.14 2.12
C LEU A 307 20.85 2.04 1.83
N VAL A 308 20.49 1.81 0.55
CA VAL A 308 19.54 0.76 0.17
C VAL A 308 20.09 -0.61 0.56
N ARG A 309 19.26 -1.37 1.25
CA ARG A 309 19.53 -2.73 1.76
C ARG A 309 18.63 -3.77 1.14
N ASP A 310 17.39 -3.38 0.85
CA ASP A 310 16.36 -4.27 0.34
C ASP A 310 15.95 -3.83 -1.06
N VAL A 311 16.15 -4.70 -2.05
CA VAL A 311 15.72 -4.47 -3.43
C VAL A 311 14.80 -5.60 -3.85
N GLU A 312 13.61 -5.24 -4.31
CA GLU A 312 12.65 -6.16 -4.91
C GLU A 312 12.29 -5.71 -6.32
N LEU A 313 12.59 -6.56 -7.31
CA LEU A 313 12.26 -6.34 -8.71
C LEU A 313 11.22 -7.38 -9.13
N ARG A 314 10.08 -6.92 -9.63
CA ARG A 314 8.99 -7.80 -10.09
C ARG A 314 8.70 -7.57 -11.55
N GLY A 315 8.65 -8.64 -12.35
CA GLY A 315 8.35 -8.60 -13.78
C GLY A 315 9.39 -7.88 -14.62
N THR A 316 10.59 -7.66 -14.09
CA THR A 316 11.60 -6.76 -14.67
C THR A 316 12.39 -7.46 -15.76
N PHE A 317 12.54 -6.78 -16.90
CA PHE A 317 13.35 -7.21 -18.04
C PHE A 317 14.40 -6.13 -18.34
N PHE A 318 15.67 -6.51 -18.29
CA PHE A 318 16.78 -5.62 -18.61
C PHE A 318 17.15 -5.77 -20.10
N ARG A 319 17.62 -4.68 -20.71
CA ARG A 319 18.15 -4.76 -22.08
C ARG A 319 19.47 -5.53 -22.17
N ARG A 320 20.27 -5.47 -21.10
CA ARG A 320 21.56 -6.16 -20.98
C ARG A 320 21.57 -6.92 -19.65
N PRO A 321 20.79 -8.01 -19.53
CA PRO A 321 20.56 -8.68 -18.25
C PRO A 321 21.86 -9.10 -17.57
N GLU A 322 22.81 -9.66 -18.32
CA GLU A 322 24.11 -10.05 -17.78
C GLU A 322 24.90 -8.89 -17.14
N GLU A 323 24.89 -7.72 -17.77
CA GLU A 323 25.60 -6.55 -17.26
C GLU A 323 24.84 -5.91 -16.09
N ASP A 324 23.53 -5.74 -16.24
CA ASP A 324 22.70 -5.00 -15.30
C ASP A 324 22.50 -5.78 -13.99
N TYR A 325 22.25 -7.10 -14.03
CA TYR A 325 22.19 -7.91 -12.81
C TYR A 325 23.55 -8.03 -12.11
N ARG A 326 24.63 -8.19 -12.88
CA ARG A 326 25.98 -8.26 -12.30
C ARG A 326 26.31 -6.96 -11.58
N TRP A 327 26.02 -5.82 -12.21
CA TRP A 327 26.16 -4.51 -11.58
C TRP A 327 25.25 -4.35 -10.36
N LEU A 328 23.98 -4.74 -10.44
CA LEU A 328 23.02 -4.66 -9.33
C LEU A 328 23.52 -5.41 -8.09
N LEU A 329 24.00 -6.64 -8.29
CA LEU A 329 24.36 -7.56 -7.23
C LEU A 329 25.77 -7.33 -6.66
N ALA A 330 26.66 -6.69 -7.43
CA ALA A 330 28.04 -6.45 -7.02
C ALA A 330 28.34 -5.01 -6.62
N GLU A 331 27.74 -4.02 -7.29
CA GLU A 331 28.20 -2.62 -7.25
C GLU A 331 27.13 -1.59 -6.92
N ALA A 332 25.86 -1.85 -7.26
CA ALA A 332 24.82 -0.82 -7.18
C ALA A 332 24.65 -0.26 -5.76
N PHE A 333 24.47 -1.12 -4.76
CA PHE A 333 24.18 -0.68 -3.40
C PHE A 333 25.21 -1.26 -2.41
N PRO A 334 26.09 -0.43 -1.83
CA PRO A 334 27.14 -0.91 -0.93
C PRO A 334 26.63 -1.63 0.34
N GLN A 335 25.37 -1.39 0.73
CA GLN A 335 24.72 -2.00 1.89
C GLN A 335 23.66 -3.05 1.50
N LEU A 336 23.67 -3.55 0.26
CA LEU A 336 22.67 -4.51 -0.22
C LEU A 336 22.71 -5.80 0.60
N GLN A 337 21.59 -6.14 1.23
CA GLN A 337 21.42 -7.31 2.10
C GLN A 337 20.37 -8.27 1.57
N VAL A 338 19.31 -7.76 0.97
CA VAL A 338 18.18 -8.56 0.47
C VAL A 338 17.92 -8.20 -0.98
N VAL A 339 17.91 -9.21 -1.84
CA VAL A 339 17.48 -9.08 -3.23
C VAL A 339 16.40 -10.09 -3.51
N LYS A 340 15.25 -9.61 -4.00
CA LYS A 340 14.13 -10.44 -4.43
C LYS A 340 13.84 -10.17 -5.90
N LEU A 341 13.91 -11.22 -6.71
CA LEU A 341 13.60 -11.18 -8.13
C LEU A 341 12.36 -12.04 -8.36
N VAL A 342 11.29 -11.43 -8.85
CA VAL A 342 10.00 -12.10 -9.07
C VAL A 342 9.62 -12.02 -10.54
N GLY A 343 9.65 -13.12 -11.27
CA GLY A 343 9.28 -13.17 -12.68
C GLY A 343 10.16 -12.28 -13.56
N THR A 344 11.48 -12.31 -13.34
CA THR A 344 12.46 -11.50 -14.07
C THR A 344 13.24 -12.32 -15.10
N ASP A 345 13.97 -11.65 -15.99
CA ASP A 345 14.82 -12.22 -17.05
C ASP A 345 16.23 -12.65 -16.60
N ILE A 346 16.38 -13.03 -15.32
CA ILE A 346 17.66 -13.54 -14.82
C ILE A 346 17.91 -14.96 -15.33
N THR A 347 19.15 -15.22 -15.78
CA THR A 347 19.55 -16.51 -16.36
C THR A 347 20.65 -17.22 -15.54
N ASP A 348 20.86 -18.50 -15.81
CA ASP A 348 21.94 -19.29 -15.21
C ASP A 348 23.33 -18.70 -15.44
N ASP A 349 23.57 -18.07 -16.59
CA ASP A 349 24.86 -17.46 -16.93
C ASP A 349 25.13 -16.20 -16.08
N VAL A 350 24.07 -15.42 -15.81
CA VAL A 350 24.13 -14.33 -14.83
C VAL A 350 24.49 -14.88 -13.46
N LEU A 351 23.79 -15.92 -13.00
CA LEU A 351 24.04 -16.58 -11.72
C LEU A 351 25.48 -17.06 -11.58
N ALA A 352 25.99 -17.78 -12.59
CA ALA A 352 27.36 -18.27 -12.61
C ALA A 352 28.41 -17.15 -12.66
N GLY A 353 28.06 -16.01 -13.26
CA GLY A 353 28.93 -14.83 -13.36
C GLY A 353 29.08 -14.06 -12.04
N ILE A 354 28.20 -14.26 -11.06
CA ILE A 354 28.25 -13.56 -9.77
C ILE A 354 29.17 -14.32 -8.80
N SER A 355 30.46 -14.36 -9.14
CA SER A 355 31.51 -14.88 -8.25
C SER A 355 31.88 -13.90 -7.12
N ARG A 356 31.46 -12.64 -7.25
CA ARG A 356 31.67 -11.55 -6.29
C ARG A 356 30.36 -10.79 -6.07
N THR A 357 29.48 -11.37 -5.26
CA THR A 357 28.33 -10.64 -4.71
C THR A 357 28.81 -9.49 -3.81
N SER A 358 27.92 -8.52 -3.56
CA SER A 358 28.05 -7.64 -2.40
C SER A 358 28.37 -8.47 -1.17
N SER A 359 29.47 -8.11 -0.48
CA SER A 359 29.91 -8.79 0.76
C SER A 359 28.87 -8.80 1.88
N GLN A 360 27.78 -8.05 1.74
CA GLN A 360 26.71 -7.94 2.72
C GLN A 360 25.42 -8.67 2.32
N LEU A 361 25.35 -9.28 1.14
CA LEU A 361 24.15 -9.99 0.71
C LEU A 361 23.88 -11.18 1.64
N THR A 362 22.70 -11.22 2.25
CA THR A 362 22.27 -12.26 3.20
C THR A 362 21.09 -13.06 2.67
N VAL A 363 20.20 -12.44 1.89
CA VAL A 363 19.02 -13.10 1.33
C VAL A 363 18.98 -12.84 -0.17
N PHE A 364 18.89 -13.92 -0.94
CA PHE A 364 18.64 -13.86 -2.37
C PHE A 364 17.43 -14.74 -2.71
N SER A 365 16.37 -14.11 -3.20
CA SER A 365 15.10 -14.77 -3.50
C SER A 365 14.84 -14.74 -5.00
N LEU A 366 14.57 -15.90 -5.57
CA LEU A 366 14.17 -16.10 -6.95
C LEU A 366 12.75 -16.69 -6.94
N GLN A 367 11.79 -15.95 -7.48
CA GLN A 367 10.41 -16.39 -7.54
C GLN A 367 9.92 -16.35 -8.98
N SER A 368 9.35 -17.45 -9.49
CA SER A 368 8.79 -17.51 -10.85
C SER A 368 9.78 -17.10 -11.97
N CYS A 369 11.09 -17.26 -11.75
CA CYS A 369 12.11 -17.01 -12.77
C CYS A 369 12.24 -18.22 -13.68
N ILE A 370 11.79 -18.08 -14.94
CA ILE A 370 11.67 -19.22 -15.87
C ILE A 370 13.01 -19.71 -16.43
N ASP A 371 14.00 -18.82 -16.56
CA ASP A 371 15.30 -19.13 -17.18
C ASP A 371 16.37 -19.60 -16.18
N ILE A 372 15.96 -19.83 -14.93
CA ILE A 372 16.81 -20.40 -13.88
C ILE A 372 16.61 -21.90 -13.78
N THR A 373 17.71 -22.65 -13.88
CA THR A 373 17.72 -24.11 -13.76
C THR A 373 18.38 -24.57 -12.47
N GLN A 374 18.15 -25.83 -12.11
CA GLN A 374 18.87 -26.50 -11.03
C GLN A 374 20.40 -26.42 -11.18
N ALA A 375 20.92 -26.50 -12.42
CA ALA A 375 22.35 -26.48 -12.68
C ALA A 375 22.94 -25.09 -12.41
N GLY A 376 22.27 -24.01 -12.82
CA GLY A 376 22.69 -22.63 -12.54
C GLY A 376 22.69 -22.33 -11.05
N VAL A 377 21.62 -22.72 -10.34
CA VAL A 377 21.52 -22.60 -8.87
C VAL A 377 22.68 -23.32 -8.17
N SER A 378 22.96 -24.56 -8.57
CA SER A 378 24.05 -25.34 -7.97
C SER A 378 25.41 -24.71 -8.21
N ARG A 379 25.65 -24.14 -9.41
CA ARG A 379 26.88 -23.40 -9.71
C ARG A 379 27.01 -22.14 -8.85
N PHE A 380 25.94 -21.37 -8.71
CA PHE A 380 25.89 -20.19 -7.86
C PHE A 380 26.21 -20.51 -6.40
N LEU A 381 25.57 -21.53 -5.82
CA LEU A 381 25.84 -21.95 -4.44
C LEU A 381 27.29 -22.41 -4.24
N ASN A 382 27.92 -22.96 -5.27
CA ASN A 382 29.33 -23.36 -5.23
C ASN A 382 30.30 -22.18 -5.42
N SER A 383 29.85 -21.04 -5.95
CA SER A 383 30.69 -19.87 -6.24
C SER A 383 30.61 -18.77 -5.19
N VAL A 384 29.55 -18.72 -4.38
CA VAL A 384 29.37 -17.67 -3.37
C VAL A 384 30.17 -18.02 -2.12
N GLU A 385 31.07 -17.12 -1.72
CA GLU A 385 31.92 -17.28 -0.53
C GLU A 385 31.20 -16.95 0.78
N SER A 386 30.07 -16.24 0.73
CA SER A 386 29.29 -15.79 1.89
C SER A 386 28.08 -16.68 2.21
N THR A 387 27.64 -16.63 3.46
CA THR A 387 26.43 -17.28 3.97
C THR A 387 25.19 -16.57 3.40
N VAL A 388 24.74 -16.97 2.21
CA VAL A 388 23.55 -16.42 1.54
C VAL A 388 22.40 -17.41 1.69
N GLN A 389 21.30 -16.96 2.28
CA GLN A 389 20.03 -17.66 2.24
C GLN A 389 19.43 -17.52 0.84
N LEU A 390 19.50 -18.61 0.07
CA LEU A 390 18.84 -18.71 -1.23
C LEU A 390 17.41 -19.24 -1.06
N VAL A 391 16.43 -18.46 -1.52
CA VAL A 391 15.01 -18.83 -1.54
C VAL A 391 14.59 -19.00 -3.00
N ILE A 392 14.04 -20.16 -3.35
CA ILE A 392 13.55 -20.46 -4.70
C ILE A 392 12.10 -20.89 -4.60
N GLU A 393 11.21 -20.13 -5.23
CA GLU A 393 9.77 -20.37 -5.20
C GLU A 393 9.20 -20.36 -6.61
N ASP A 394 8.40 -21.37 -6.97
CA ASP A 394 7.69 -21.43 -8.25
C ASP A 394 8.55 -21.24 -9.52
N CYS A 395 9.86 -21.55 -9.45
CA CYS A 395 10.74 -21.55 -10.62
C CYS A 395 10.66 -22.92 -11.32
N PRO A 396 9.93 -23.06 -12.45
CA PRO A 396 9.55 -24.36 -13.01
C PRO A 396 10.75 -25.26 -13.37
N ASN A 397 11.89 -24.67 -13.71
CA ASN A 397 13.11 -25.37 -14.12
C ASN A 397 14.10 -25.61 -12.95
N ALA A 398 13.80 -25.12 -11.75
CA ALA A 398 14.64 -25.25 -10.55
C ALA A 398 13.94 -25.98 -9.39
N SER A 399 12.61 -26.10 -9.40
CA SER A 399 11.80 -26.64 -8.30
C SER A 399 11.84 -28.17 -8.14
N SER A 400 12.63 -28.89 -8.94
CA SER A 400 12.94 -30.32 -8.73
C SER A 400 14.07 -30.56 -7.71
N LEU A 401 14.66 -29.51 -7.15
CA LEU A 401 15.61 -29.63 -6.04
C LEU A 401 14.89 -30.19 -4.80
N PRO A 402 15.45 -31.20 -4.11
CA PRO A 402 14.93 -31.58 -2.80
C PRO A 402 14.95 -30.34 -1.90
N PRO A 403 14.00 -30.20 -0.93
CA PRO A 403 13.90 -29.01 -0.09
C PRO A 403 15.21 -28.82 0.68
N LEU A 404 16.09 -28.00 0.12
CA LEU A 404 17.34 -27.59 0.71
C LEU A 404 17.05 -26.33 1.49
N SER A 405 16.39 -26.48 2.64
CA SER A 405 16.55 -25.55 3.75
C SER A 405 17.95 -25.73 4.34
N ARG A 406 18.99 -25.39 3.55
CA ARG A 406 20.33 -25.25 4.10
C ARG A 406 20.55 -23.79 4.39
N GLN A 407 20.40 -23.44 5.67
CA GLN A 407 21.17 -22.35 6.25
C GLN A 407 22.64 -22.71 6.03
N TYR A 408 23.31 -21.99 5.15
CA TYR A 408 24.77 -21.98 5.06
C TYR A 408 25.27 -20.65 5.54
#